data_AF-Q45VN8-F1
#
_entry.id   AF-Q45VN8-F1
#
_cell.length_a   1.000
_cell.length_b   1.000
_cell.length_c   1.000
_cell.angle_alpha   90.00
_cell.angle_beta   90.00
_cell.angle_gamma   90.00
#
_symmetry.space_group_name_H-M   'P 1'
#
loop_
_entity.id
_entity.type
_entity.pdbx_description
1 polymer ?
#
loop_
_entity_poly.entity_id
_entity_poly.type
_entity_poly.pdbx_seq_one_letter_code
_entity_poly.pdbx_strand_id
1 'polypeptide(L)' 'AQPLMREVLENKVEVSKDEARALIERCLKVLYYRDARSYNRHEIAIVTEEGVEILGPLSSETNWEIARMVSGVE' A
#
# COMPACT_ATOMS: atom_id res chain seq x y z
N ALA A 1 5.19 4.30 6.12
CA ALA A 1 3.77 3.91 6.00
C ALA A 1 2.90 4.40 7.15
N GLN A 2 3.40 4.43 8.40
CA GLN A 2 2.59 4.76 9.59
C GLN A 2 1.68 6.01 9.49
N PRO A 3 2.12 7.15 8.90
CA PRO A 3 1.25 8.33 8.81
C PRO A 3 -0.04 8.08 8.01
N LEU A 4 0.04 7.32 6.91
CA LEU A 4 -1.12 6.97 6.08
C LEU A 4 -2.13 6.10 6.83
N MET A 5 -1.63 5.20 7.67
CA MET A 5 -2.48 4.30 8.46
C MET A 5 -3.16 5.07 9.59
N ARG A 6 -2.43 5.97 10.26
CA ARG A 6 -2.97 6.83 11.33
C ARG A 6 -4.08 7.73 10.82
N GLU A 7 -3.89 8.36 9.66
CA GLU A 7 -4.89 9.23 9.04
C GLU A 7 -6.26 8.53 8.92
N VAL A 8 -6.30 7.26 8.53
CA VAL A 8 -7.56 6.52 8.41
C VAL A 8 -8.12 6.14 9.78
N LEU A 9 -7.27 5.66 10.69
CA LEU A 9 -7.70 5.19 12.02
C LEU A 9 -8.13 6.34 12.95
N GLU A 10 -7.62 7.56 12.76
CA GLU A 10 -8.02 8.73 13.54
C GLU A 10 -9.36 9.30 13.06
N ASN A 11 -9.71 9.10 11.78
CA ASN A 11 -10.94 9.64 11.18
C ASN A 11 -12.10 8.63 11.13
N LYS A 12 -11.83 7.33 11.32
CA LYS A 12 -12.86 6.27 11.28
C LYS A 12 -12.74 5.35 12.49
N VAL A 13 -13.88 5.09 13.12
CA VAL A 13 -14.00 4.17 14.26
C VAL A 13 -13.97 2.71 13.81
N GLU A 14 -14.58 2.40 12.66
CA GLU A 14 -14.62 1.06 12.07
C GLU A 14 -14.09 1.11 10.63
N VAL A 15 -13.25 0.13 10.28
CA VAL A 15 -12.67 -0.03 8.95
C VAL A 15 -13.06 -1.42 8.44
N SER A 16 -13.69 -1.47 7.27
CA SER A 16 -14.08 -2.77 6.68
C SER A 16 -12.87 -3.54 6.16
N LYS A 17 -13.03 -4.85 5.92
CA LYS A 17 -11.97 -5.71 5.33
C LYS A 17 -11.42 -5.12 4.02
N ASP A 18 -12.31 -4.65 3.15
CA ASP A 18 -11.93 -4.09 1.84
C ASP A 18 -11.22 -2.74 1.98
N GLU A 19 -11.68 -1.88 2.90
CA GLU A 19 -11.02 -0.60 3.18
C GLU A 19 -9.63 -0.79 3.77
N ALA A 20 -9.49 -1.74 4.71
CA ALA A 20 -8.21 -2.10 5.30
C ALA A 20 -7.24 -2.64 4.24
N ARG A 21 -7.74 -3.52 3.35
CA ARG A 21 -6.96 -4.04 2.22
C ARG A 21 -6.47 -2.92 1.31
N ALA A 22 -7.38 -2.04 0.87
CA ALA A 22 -7.03 -0.92 0.00
C ALA A 22 -6.01 0.04 0.66
N LEU A 23 -6.12 0.26 1.97
CA LEU A 23 -5.17 1.07 2.74
C LEU A 23 -3.77 0.44 2.76
N ILE A 24 -3.67 -0.88 2.98
CA ILE A 24 -2.40 -1.60 2.96
C ILE A 24 -1.78 -1.59 1.56
N GLU A 25 -2.57 -1.84 0.51
CA GLU A 25 -2.10 -1.78 -0.88
C GLU A 25 -1.56 -0.38 -1.24
N ARG A 26 -2.25 0.68 -0.80
CA ARG A 26 -1.76 2.06 -0.95
C ARG A 26 -0.45 2.30 -0.20
N CYS A 27 -0.32 1.80 1.03
CA CYS A 27 0.90 1.95 1.83
C CYS A 27 2.09 1.24 1.18
N LEU A 28 1.90 0.01 0.69
CA LEU A 28 2.93 -0.79 0.02
C LEU A 28 3.39 -0.13 -1.28
N LYS A 29 2.47 0.44 -2.06
CA LYS A 29 2.81 1.20 -3.27
C LYS A 29 3.68 2.42 -2.95
N VAL A 30 3.40 3.17 -1.88
CA VAL A 30 4.23 4.31 -1.47
C VAL A 30 5.61 3.86 -1.00
N LEU A 31 5.68 2.77 -0.22
CA LEU A 31 6.96 2.18 0.20
C LEU A 31 7.77 1.76 -1.03
N TYR A 32 7.14 1.15 -2.03
CA TYR A 32 7.82 0.74 -3.25
C TYR A 32 8.45 1.92 -4.01
N TYR A 33 7.77 3.06 -4.08
CA TYR A 33 8.32 4.24 -4.75
C TYR A 33 9.42 4.97 -3.96
N ARG A 34 9.45 4.84 -2.63
CA ARG A 34 10.31 5.68 -1.77
C ARG A 34 11.46 4.93 -1.12
N ASP A 35 11.33 3.62 -0.92
CA ASP A 35 12.37 2.79 -0.32
C ASP A 35 13.11 1.98 -1.38
N ALA A 36 14.39 2.31 -1.58
CA ALA A 36 15.26 1.62 -2.53
C ALA A 36 15.58 0.16 -2.16
N ARG A 37 15.23 -0.29 -0.95
CA ARG A 37 15.39 -1.67 -0.48
C ARG A 37 14.14 -2.51 -0.65
N SER A 38 13.06 -1.92 -1.14
CA SER A 38 11.79 -2.60 -1.35
C SER A 38 11.78 -3.40 -2.65
N TYR A 39 10.86 -4.36 -2.75
CA TYR A 39 10.66 -5.18 -3.94
C TYR A 39 9.17 -5.24 -4.28
N ASN A 40 8.82 -5.21 -5.58
CA ASN A 40 7.42 -5.17 -6.03
C ASN A 40 6.74 -6.55 -6.05
N ARG A 41 6.95 -7.33 -4.98
CA ARG A 41 6.29 -8.61 -4.77
C ARG A 41 6.08 -8.81 -3.28
N HIS A 42 4.83 -8.94 -2.86
CA HIS A 42 4.44 -9.03 -1.46
C HIS A 42 3.28 -9.99 -1.27
N GLU A 43 3.08 -10.41 -0.02
CA GLU A 43 1.97 -11.26 0.41
C GLU A 43 1.20 -10.52 1.50
N ILE A 44 -0.11 -10.70 1.54
CA ILE A 44 -1.00 -10.10 2.55
C ILE A 44 -1.68 -11.24 3.30
N ALA A 45 -1.44 -11.33 4.60
CA ALA A 45 -2.16 -12.24 5.48
C ALA A 45 -3.33 -11.50 6.16
N ILE A 46 -4.52 -12.09 6.11
CA ILE A 46 -5.74 -11.59 6.75
C ILE A 46 -6.16 -12.63 7.79
N VAL A 47 -6.33 -12.18 9.03
CA VAL A 47 -6.75 -13.03 10.15
C VAL A 47 -8.14 -12.59 10.57
N THR A 48 -9.12 -13.50 10.51
CA THR A 48 -10.49 -13.30 10.97
C THR A 48 -10.87 -14.40 11.97
N GLU A 49 -12.05 -14.31 12.59
CA GLU A 49 -12.56 -15.37 13.47
C GLU A 49 -12.78 -16.71 12.73
N GLU A 50 -12.99 -16.65 11.41
CA GLU A 50 -13.20 -17.81 10.55
C GLU A 50 -11.88 -18.54 10.20
N GLY A 51 -10.73 -17.88 10.38
CA GLY A 51 -9.41 -18.45 10.12
C GLY A 51 -8.40 -17.45 9.54
N VAL A 52 -7.38 -18.00 8.89
CA VAL A 52 -6.28 -17.23 8.29
C VAL A 52 -6.31 -17.39 6.78
N GLU A 53 -6.32 -16.27 6.06
CA GLU A 53 -6.24 -16.19 4.61
C GLU A 53 -4.89 -15.56 4.23
N ILE A 54 -4.15 -16.18 3.30
CA ILE A 54 -2.91 -15.62 2.75
C ILE A 54 -3.13 -15.33 1.27
N LEU A 55 -2.94 -14.06 0.90
CA LEU A 55 -3.09 -13.57 -0.46
C LEU A 55 -1.69 -13.32 -1.05
N GLY A 56 -1.34 -14.04 -2.11
CA GLY A 56 -0.07 -13.77 -2.79
C GLY A 56 0.36 -14.85 -3.78
N PRO A 57 1.41 -14.55 -4.57
CA PRO A 57 2.16 -13.28 -4.59
C PRO A 57 1.41 -12.16 -5.32
N LEU A 58 1.41 -10.95 -4.75
CA LEU A 58 0.81 -9.73 -5.32
C LEU A 58 1.90 -8.74 -5.75
N SER A 59 1.57 -7.91 -6.74
CA SER A 59 2.42 -6.82 -7.22
C SER A 59 1.57 -5.56 -7.40
N SER A 60 2.14 -4.40 -7.05
CA SER A 60 1.48 -3.11 -7.22
C SER A 60 1.67 -2.57 -8.63
N GLU A 61 0.61 -2.05 -9.25
CA GLU A 61 0.71 -1.32 -10.50
C GLU A 61 1.42 0.02 -10.30
N THR A 62 2.42 0.29 -11.14
CA THR A 62 3.25 1.50 -11.06
C THR A 62 2.91 2.48 -12.18
N ASN A 63 2.79 3.77 -11.86
CA ASN A 63 2.62 4.88 -12.80
C ASN A 63 3.82 5.84 -12.65
N TRP A 64 4.51 6.08 -13.77
CA TRP A 64 5.68 6.95 -13.89
C TRP A 64 5.47 8.12 -14.86
N GLU A 65 4.22 8.46 -15.19
CA GLU A 65 3.89 9.52 -16.15
C GLU A 65 4.42 10.90 -15.71
N ILE A 66 4.55 11.13 -14.40
CA ILE A 66 5.16 12.35 -13.84
C ILE A 66 6.60 12.57 -14.32
N ALA A 67 7.34 11.50 -14.65
CA ALA A 67 8.69 11.63 -15.18
C ALA A 67 8.74 12.42 -16.51
N ARG A 68 7.63 12.44 -17.27
CA ARG A 68 7.51 13.24 -18.50
C ARG A 68 7.25 14.72 -18.25
N MET A 69 6.78 15.08 -17.04
CA MET A 69 6.48 16.47 -16.68
C MET A 69 7.70 17.21 -16.13
N VAL A 70 8.75 16.48 -15.73
CA VAL A 70 9.99 17.05 -15.19
C VAL A 70 10.95 17.30 -16.36
N SER A 71 11.11 18.55 -16.76
CA SER A 71 12.10 18.97 -17.76
C SER A 71 13.19 19.80 -17.09
N GLY A 72 14.38 19.20 -16.91
CA GLY A 72 15.59 19.89 -16.44
C GLY A 72 15.58 20.24 -14.95
N VAL A 73 16.70 19.94 -14.28
CA VAL A 73 17.08 20.59 -13.03
C VAL A 73 18.29 21.43 -13.42
N GLU A 74 18.12 22.74 -13.57
CA GLU A 74 19.26 23.68 -13.61
C GLU A 74 19.81 23.90 -12.20
#